data_AF-A0A964RXA6-F1
#
_entry.id   AF-A0A964RXA6-F1
#
_cell.length_a   1.000
_cell.length_b   1.000
_cell.length_c   1.000
_cell.angle_alpha   90.00
_cell.angle_beta   90.00
_cell.angle_gamma   90.00
#
_symmetry.space_group_name_H-M   'P 1'
#
loop_
_entity.id
_entity.type
_entity.pdbx_description
1 polymer ?
#
loop_
_entity_poly.entity_id
_entity_poly.type
_entity_poly.pdbx_seq_one_letter_code
_entity_poly.pdbx_strand_id
1 'polypeptide(L)'
;MVSENITLCSRRIAERNLKIAFVESATSGRLASEFALTPFSGQILLGGIVCYDACTKQELFDIPEEIIKSFTPESAEVTRLLAERLIKFFKCDIAVAVTGLTTEGGSETDDKPVGTMFIHIKLPEDKYISHREVFEGLAPDIIKQTIERAGELLSEIMEKQEVEPVDEPEYYEPSPITDVNLPS
;
A
#
# COMPACT_ATOMS: atom_id res chain seq x y z
N MET A 1 -11.57 3.40 -17.18
CA MET A 1 -12.39 2.82 -16.10
C MET A 1 -11.40 2.32 -15.06
N VAL A 2 -11.61 2.63 -13.79
CA VAL A 2 -10.72 2.17 -12.71
C VAL A 2 -10.76 0.64 -12.67
N SER A 3 -9.62 0.01 -12.38
CA SER A 3 -9.52 -1.44 -12.19
C SER A 3 -10.60 -1.98 -11.24
N GLU A 4 -11.19 -3.13 -11.61
CA GLU A 4 -12.13 -3.85 -10.74
C GLU A 4 -11.44 -4.29 -9.44
N ASN A 5 -10.18 -4.73 -9.52
CA ASN A 5 -9.38 -5.14 -8.36
C ASN A 5 -9.13 -3.97 -7.42
N ILE A 6 -8.76 -2.80 -7.96
CA ILE A 6 -8.55 -1.57 -7.16
C ILE A 6 -9.85 -1.14 -6.49
N THR A 7 -10.97 -1.22 -7.20
CA THR A 7 -12.29 -0.88 -6.64
C THR A 7 -12.68 -1.83 -5.52
N LEU A 8 -12.49 -3.14 -5.73
CA LEU A 8 -12.80 -4.18 -4.76
C LEU A 8 -11.95 -4.08 -3.50
N CYS A 9 -10.62 -3.91 -3.63
CA CYS A 9 -9.77 -3.75 -2.47
C CYS A 9 -10.06 -2.44 -1.72
N SER A 10 -10.34 -1.35 -2.43
CA SER A 10 -10.71 -0.06 -1.82
C SER A 10 -11.98 -0.17 -0.98
N ARG A 11 -12.99 -0.91 -1.46
CA ARG A 11 -14.19 -1.22 -0.67
C ARG A 11 -13.86 -1.98 0.61
N ARG A 12 -13.07 -3.05 0.51
CA ARG A 12 -12.70 -3.90 1.66
C ARG A 12 -11.89 -3.16 2.72
N ILE A 13 -11.01 -2.24 2.30
CA ILE A 13 -10.24 -1.35 3.18
C ILE A 13 -11.19 -0.38 3.91
N ALA A 14 -12.15 0.21 3.19
CA ALA A 14 -13.14 1.13 3.75
C ALA A 14 -14.04 0.45 4.79
N GLU A 15 -14.55 -0.76 4.50
CA GLU A 15 -15.38 -1.56 5.42
C GLU A 15 -14.68 -1.87 6.75
N ARG A 16 -13.34 -1.90 6.76
CA ARG A 16 -12.50 -2.13 7.94
C ARG A 16 -12.01 -0.83 8.60
N ASN A 17 -12.44 0.33 8.12
CA ASN A 17 -11.99 1.66 8.57
C ASN A 17 -10.46 1.86 8.50
N LEU A 18 -9.77 1.13 7.62
CA LEU A 18 -8.33 1.22 7.46
C LEU A 18 -7.93 2.37 6.53
N LYS A 19 -6.74 2.91 6.75
CA LYS A 19 -6.13 3.97 5.94
C LYS A 19 -4.95 3.44 5.14
N ILE A 20 -4.84 3.88 3.89
CA ILE A 20 -3.79 3.48 2.96
C ILE A 20 -2.95 4.67 2.48
N ALA A 21 -1.64 4.47 2.35
CA ALA A 21 -0.73 5.41 1.71
C ALA A 21 0.28 4.70 0.80
N PHE A 22 0.83 5.45 -0.16
CA PHE A 22 1.73 4.92 -1.18
C PHE A 22 3.12 5.58 -1.16
N VAL A 23 4.15 4.80 -1.51
CA VAL A 23 5.43 5.32 -1.95
C VAL A 23 5.78 4.69 -3.30
N GLU A 24 5.93 5.53 -4.32
CA GLU A 24 5.99 5.10 -5.71
C GLU A 24 7.29 5.55 -6.35
N SER A 25 8.05 4.61 -6.92
CA SER A 25 9.14 4.90 -7.85
C SER A 25 8.60 4.74 -9.27
N ALA A 26 8.73 3.55 -9.86
CA ALA A 26 8.42 3.28 -11.27
C ALA A 26 6.98 3.61 -11.72
N THR A 27 5.99 3.60 -10.81
CA THR A 27 4.59 3.95 -11.12
C THR A 27 4.29 5.44 -11.00
N SER A 28 5.20 6.24 -10.44
CA SER A 28 5.18 7.71 -10.42
C SER A 28 3.85 8.37 -10.03
N GLY A 29 3.15 7.82 -9.03
CA GLY A 29 1.89 8.37 -8.51
C GLY A 29 0.63 7.79 -9.16
N ARG A 30 0.80 6.93 -10.18
CA ARG A 30 -0.34 6.34 -10.89
C ARG A 30 -1.10 5.36 -10.01
N LEU A 31 -0.45 4.64 -9.09
CA LEU A 31 -1.16 3.76 -8.15
C LEU A 31 -2.06 4.59 -7.22
N ALA A 32 -1.52 5.65 -6.61
CA ALA A 32 -2.32 6.56 -5.79
C ALA A 32 -3.46 7.22 -6.58
N SER A 33 -3.22 7.59 -7.85
CA SER A 33 -4.24 8.16 -8.73
C SER A 33 -5.39 7.18 -8.99
N GLU A 34 -5.12 5.90 -9.21
CA GLU A 34 -6.17 4.90 -9.46
C GLU A 34 -7.04 4.69 -8.21
N PHE A 35 -6.44 4.70 -7.01
CA PHE A 35 -7.19 4.70 -5.75
C PHE A 35 -8.03 5.97 -5.56
N ALA A 36 -7.50 7.14 -5.94
CA ALA A 36 -8.20 8.42 -5.84
C ALA A 36 -9.49 8.48 -6.68
N LEU A 37 -9.52 7.73 -7.79
CA LEU A 37 -10.69 7.63 -8.68
C LEU A 37 -11.78 6.68 -8.17
N THR A 38 -11.55 5.95 -7.08
CA THR A 38 -12.57 5.08 -6.49
C THR A 38 -13.57 5.88 -5.64
N PRO A 39 -14.83 5.40 -5.47
CA PRO A 39 -15.81 6.03 -4.57
C PRO A 39 -15.40 6.03 -3.09
N PHE A 40 -14.42 5.21 -2.72
CA PHE A 40 -13.95 5.02 -1.34
C PHE A 40 -12.73 5.89 -1.02
N SER A 41 -12.19 6.62 -1.99
CA SER A 41 -10.92 7.37 -1.86
C SER A 41 -10.89 8.29 -0.65
N GLY A 42 -11.93 9.10 -0.43
CA GLY A 42 -12.04 9.99 0.72
C GLY A 42 -12.09 9.28 2.08
N GLN A 43 -12.42 7.99 2.11
CA GLN A 43 -12.46 7.18 3.33
C GLN A 43 -11.12 6.52 3.62
N ILE A 44 -10.33 6.16 2.61
CA ILE A 44 -9.16 5.30 2.79
C ILE A 44 -7.83 5.99 2.47
N LEU A 45 -7.79 6.86 1.47
CA LEU A 45 -6.53 7.32 0.89
C LEU A 45 -5.97 8.52 1.67
N LEU A 46 -4.79 8.37 2.27
CA LEU A 46 -4.09 9.47 2.93
C LEU A 46 -3.20 10.27 1.98
N GLY A 47 -2.69 9.62 0.93
CA GLY A 47 -1.81 10.23 -0.06
C GLY A 47 -0.71 9.28 -0.51
N GLY A 48 0.30 9.86 -1.18
CA GLY A 48 1.49 9.13 -1.55
C GLY A 48 2.68 10.03 -1.82
N ILE A 49 3.87 9.44 -1.80
CA ILE A 49 5.14 10.10 -2.12
C ILE A 49 5.74 9.45 -3.36
N VAL A 50 6.05 10.26 -4.38
CA VAL A 50 6.83 9.79 -5.52
C VAL A 50 8.31 9.92 -5.17
N CYS A 51 9.00 8.78 -5.12
CA CYS A 51 10.40 8.64 -4.70
C CYS A 51 11.21 7.90 -5.78
N TYR A 52 11.39 8.55 -6.93
CA TYR A 52 11.93 7.93 -8.13
C TYR A 52 13.45 7.71 -8.06
N ASP A 53 14.20 8.73 -7.67
CA ASP A 53 15.66 8.70 -7.66
C ASP A 53 16.24 7.99 -6.42
N ALA A 54 17.42 7.39 -6.57
CA ALA A 54 18.11 6.67 -5.49
C ALA A 54 18.48 7.60 -4.33
N CYS A 55 19.03 8.79 -4.61
CA CYS A 55 19.37 9.76 -3.57
C CYS A 55 18.11 10.23 -2.85
N THR A 56 17.01 10.45 -3.57
CA THR A 56 15.71 10.78 -2.95
C THR A 56 15.24 9.68 -1.99
N LYS A 57 15.44 8.40 -2.33
CA LYS A 57 15.13 7.27 -1.42
C LYS A 57 15.97 7.37 -0.15
N GLN A 58 17.26 7.68 -0.26
CA GLN A 58 18.14 7.85 0.91
C GLN A 58 17.74 9.05 1.76
N GLU A 59 17.49 10.20 1.16
CA GLU A 59 17.21 11.45 1.88
C GLU A 59 15.84 11.47 2.56
N LEU A 60 14.79 10.99 1.88
CA LEU A 60 13.43 11.02 2.43
C LEU A 60 13.14 9.83 3.34
N PHE A 61 13.61 8.64 2.96
CA PHE A 61 13.29 7.40 3.66
C PHE A 61 14.44 6.85 4.49
N ASP A 62 15.55 7.58 4.63
CA ASP A 62 16.77 7.17 5.35
C ASP A 62 17.35 5.83 4.84
N ILE A 63 17.12 5.47 3.57
CA ILE A 63 17.56 4.18 3.02
C ILE A 63 19.09 4.11 3.13
N PRO A 64 19.66 3.11 3.82
CA PRO A 64 21.09 3.08 4.02
C PRO A 64 21.84 2.89 2.69
N GLU A 65 22.97 3.59 2.54
CA GLU A 65 23.76 3.56 1.32
C GLU A 65 24.25 2.14 1.02
N GLU A 66 24.59 1.35 2.05
CA GLU A 66 25.02 -0.03 1.91
C GLU A 66 23.93 -0.93 1.31
N ILE A 67 22.65 -0.66 1.58
CA ILE A 67 21.53 -1.41 1.01
C ILE A 67 21.42 -1.09 -0.48
N ILE A 68 21.51 0.18 -0.87
CA ILE A 68 21.48 0.56 -2.28
C ILE A 68 22.69 -0.01 -3.03
N LYS A 69 23.89 0.02 -2.44
CA LYS A 69 25.08 -0.56 -3.08
C LYS A 69 24.99 -2.07 -3.25
N SER A 70 24.41 -2.78 -2.29
CA SER A 70 24.36 -4.24 -2.29
C SER A 70 23.21 -4.79 -3.15
N PHE A 71 22.05 -4.14 -3.10
CA PHE A 71 20.81 -4.66 -3.70
C PHE A 71 20.28 -3.81 -4.84
N THR A 72 20.80 -2.59 -5.03
CA THR A 72 20.33 -1.56 -5.99
C THR A 72 18.98 -0.92 -5.60
N PRO A 73 18.63 0.25 -6.15
CA PRO A 73 17.36 0.95 -5.83
C PRO A 73 16.10 0.18 -6.23
N GLU A 74 16.19 -0.65 -7.27
CA GLU A 74 15.11 -1.52 -7.76
C GLU A 74 15.25 -2.92 -7.16
N SER A 75 14.93 -3.06 -5.87
CA SER A 75 15.09 -4.31 -5.12
C SER A 75 14.01 -4.51 -4.06
N ALA A 76 13.82 -5.75 -3.62
CA ALA A 76 12.87 -6.10 -2.57
C ALA A 76 13.23 -5.43 -1.22
N GLU A 77 14.53 -5.32 -0.92
CA GLU A 77 15.08 -4.75 0.29
C GLU A 77 14.76 -3.26 0.40
N VAL A 78 14.99 -2.51 -0.69
CA VAL A 78 14.65 -1.09 -0.76
C VAL A 78 13.13 -0.91 -0.71
N THR A 79 12.36 -1.72 -1.45
CA THR A 79 10.89 -1.65 -1.46
C THR A 79 10.29 -1.85 -0.07
N ARG A 80 10.77 -2.85 0.67
CA ARG A 80 10.35 -3.10 2.07
C ARG A 80 10.60 -1.89 2.96
N LEU A 81 11.83 -1.35 2.93
CA LEU A 81 12.18 -0.20 3.76
C LEU A 81 11.36 1.05 3.41
N LEU A 82 11.06 1.26 2.12
CA LEU A 82 10.18 2.34 1.69
C LEU A 82 8.77 2.20 2.32
N ALA A 83 8.17 1.01 2.24
CA ALA A 83 6.84 0.76 2.84
C ALA A 83 6.87 0.90 4.37
N GLU A 84 7.85 0.29 5.03
CA GLU A 84 7.97 0.32 6.50
C GLU A 84 8.15 1.73 7.05
N ARG A 85 8.84 2.61 6.30
CA ARG A 85 9.17 3.97 6.73
C ARG A 85 8.19 5.02 6.22
N LEU A 86 7.23 4.64 5.36
CA LEU A 86 6.15 5.52 4.91
C LEU A 86 5.29 6.05 6.07
N ILE A 87 5.21 5.29 7.16
CA ILE A 87 4.52 5.68 8.40
C ILE A 87 5.05 6.97 9.02
N LYS A 88 6.27 7.42 8.66
CA LYS A 88 6.84 8.69 9.11
C LYS A 88 6.08 9.90 8.54
N PHE A 89 5.43 9.72 7.39
CA PHE A 89 4.73 10.77 6.66
C PHE A 89 3.20 10.66 6.79
N PHE A 90 2.69 9.43 6.83
CA PHE A 90 1.26 9.17 6.91
C PHE A 90 0.94 8.20 8.04
N LYS A 91 -0.05 8.53 8.88
CA LYS A 91 -0.61 7.59 9.87
C LYS A 91 -1.53 6.58 9.17
N CYS A 92 -0.95 5.76 8.30
CA CYS A 92 -1.63 4.71 7.54
C CYS A 92 -1.55 3.37 8.27
N ASP A 93 -2.59 2.55 8.08
CA ASP A 93 -2.63 1.15 8.51
C ASP A 93 -2.01 0.23 7.45
N ILE A 94 -2.15 0.63 6.18
CA ILE A 94 -1.63 -0.07 5.01
C ILE A 94 -0.63 0.85 4.30
N ALA A 95 0.61 0.40 4.18
CA ALA A 95 1.65 1.12 3.45
C ALA A 95 2.11 0.29 2.26
N VAL A 96 2.02 0.86 1.06
CA VAL A 96 2.37 0.16 -0.18
C VAL A 96 3.55 0.86 -0.84
N ALA A 97 4.61 0.12 -1.12
CA ALA A 97 5.76 0.57 -1.86
C ALA A 97 5.89 -0.14 -3.20
N VAL A 98 6.25 0.59 -4.24
CA VAL A 98 6.51 0.05 -5.57
C VAL A 98 7.81 0.61 -6.15
N THR A 99 8.69 -0.28 -6.58
CA THR A 99 9.89 0.04 -7.39
C THR A 99 10.05 -1.00 -8.50
N GLY A 100 10.91 -0.73 -9.48
CA GLY A 100 11.18 -1.67 -10.56
C GLY A 100 11.76 -1.03 -11.80
N LEU A 101 11.94 -1.86 -12.83
CA LEU A 101 12.57 -1.50 -14.10
C LEU A 101 11.51 -1.48 -15.21
N THR A 102 11.11 -0.30 -15.65
CA THR A 102 10.12 -0.14 -16.73
C THR A 102 10.75 0.10 -18.10
N THR A 103 12.04 0.43 -18.14
CA THR A 103 12.85 0.68 -19.34
C THR A 103 14.28 0.17 -19.12
N GLU A 104 15.04 0.00 -20.22
CA GLU A 104 16.44 -0.45 -20.17
C GLU A 104 17.32 0.46 -19.32
N GLY A 105 18.36 -0.14 -18.72
CA GLY A 105 19.36 0.55 -17.89
C GLY A 105 19.06 0.50 -16.39
N GLY A 106 19.58 1.49 -15.65
CA GLY A 106 19.50 1.49 -14.18
C GLY A 106 20.26 0.30 -13.58
N SER A 107 19.57 -0.55 -12.83
CA SER A 107 20.12 -1.74 -12.18
C SER A 107 19.78 -3.06 -12.89
N GLU A 108 19.42 -2.98 -14.16
CA GLU A 108 19.13 -4.12 -15.02
C GLU A 108 20.29 -5.12 -15.07
N THR A 109 19.95 -6.40 -15.01
CA THR A 109 20.85 -7.56 -15.18
C THR A 109 20.07 -8.70 -15.84
N ASP A 110 20.74 -9.75 -16.30
CA ASP A 110 20.06 -10.93 -16.87
C ASP A 110 19.06 -11.56 -15.88
N ASP A 111 19.37 -11.56 -14.58
CA ASP A 111 18.49 -12.08 -13.52
C ASP A 111 17.37 -11.11 -13.12
N LYS A 112 17.49 -9.83 -13.51
CA LYS A 112 16.57 -8.75 -13.18
C LYS A 112 16.36 -7.87 -14.43
N PRO A 113 15.69 -8.41 -15.46
CA PRO A 113 15.49 -7.70 -16.73
C PRO A 113 14.47 -6.57 -16.60
N VAL A 114 14.37 -5.73 -17.65
CA VAL A 114 13.21 -4.84 -17.84
C VAL A 114 11.90 -5.60 -17.65
N GLY A 115 10.95 -4.96 -16.97
CA GLY A 115 9.71 -5.58 -16.53
C GLY A 115 9.76 -6.08 -15.10
N THR A 116 10.94 -6.18 -14.48
CA THR A 116 11.02 -6.60 -13.07
C THR A 116 10.49 -5.53 -12.14
N MET A 117 9.43 -5.85 -11.42
CA MET A 117 8.74 -4.96 -10.48
C MET A 117 8.69 -5.60 -9.09
N PHE A 118 8.84 -4.76 -8.08
CA PHE A 118 8.75 -5.14 -6.68
C PHE A 118 7.62 -4.35 -6.03
N ILE A 119 6.75 -5.08 -5.32
CA ILE A 119 5.64 -4.52 -4.56
C ILE A 119 5.81 -5.00 -3.13
N HIS A 120 5.79 -4.08 -2.17
CA HIS A 120 5.73 -4.42 -0.75
C HIS A 120 4.49 -3.78 -0.13
N ILE A 121 3.68 -4.59 0.55
CA ILE A 121 2.46 -4.15 1.23
C ILE A 121 2.65 -4.47 2.70
N LYS A 122 2.83 -3.44 3.52
CA LYS A 122 2.78 -3.56 4.99
C LYS A 122 1.32 -3.41 5.45
N LEU A 123 0.93 -4.24 6.40
CA LEU A 123 -0.41 -4.31 6.99
C LEU A 123 -0.33 -4.09 8.52
N PRO A 124 -1.49 -3.99 9.20
CA PRO A 124 -1.53 -4.03 10.66
C PRO A 124 -0.86 -5.28 11.24
N GLU A 125 -0.46 -5.20 12.52
CA GLU A 125 0.14 -6.31 13.28
C GLU A 125 1.44 -6.87 12.66
N ASP A 126 2.23 -6.00 12.03
CA ASP A 126 3.51 -6.34 11.38
C ASP A 126 3.42 -7.44 10.30
N LYS A 127 2.21 -7.70 9.78
CA LYS A 127 1.99 -8.54 8.60
C LYS A 127 2.45 -7.81 7.34
N TYR A 128 2.94 -8.55 6.34
CA TYR A 128 3.33 -7.97 5.07
C TYR A 128 3.26 -8.96 3.90
N ILE A 129 3.22 -8.41 2.68
CA ILE A 129 3.50 -9.11 1.42
C ILE A 129 4.72 -8.47 0.78
N SER A 130 5.67 -9.32 0.35
CA SER A 130 6.73 -8.94 -0.58
C SER A 130 6.51 -9.71 -1.87
N HIS A 131 6.31 -9.01 -2.98
CA HIS A 131 6.05 -9.60 -4.28
C HIS A 131 7.06 -9.11 -5.32
N ARG A 132 7.57 -10.04 -6.13
CA ARG A 132 8.44 -9.77 -7.28
C ARG A 132 7.84 -10.45 -8.49
N GLU A 133 7.71 -9.71 -9.59
CA GLU A 133 7.19 -10.23 -10.85
C GLU A 133 7.89 -9.56 -12.02
N VAL A 134 7.94 -10.25 -13.16
CA VAL A 134 8.46 -9.71 -14.43
C VAL A 134 7.28 -9.57 -15.37
N PHE A 135 6.92 -8.34 -15.70
CA PHE A 135 5.84 -8.03 -16.64
C PHE A 135 6.39 -7.79 -18.04
N GLU A 136 5.58 -8.12 -19.05
CA GLU A 136 5.94 -7.94 -20.45
C GLU A 136 5.31 -6.66 -21.03
N GLY A 137 5.90 -6.13 -22.10
CA GLY A 137 5.40 -4.97 -22.84
C GLY A 137 6.23 -3.70 -22.66
N LEU A 138 5.68 -2.57 -23.08
CA LEU A 138 6.34 -1.27 -22.94
C LEU A 138 6.14 -0.72 -21.52
N ALA A 139 6.90 0.32 -21.15
CA ALA A 139 6.79 0.95 -19.83
C ALA A 139 5.35 1.25 -19.37
N PRO A 140 4.44 1.81 -20.21
CA PRO A 140 3.05 2.03 -19.80
C PRO A 140 2.27 0.74 -19.48
N ASP A 141 2.59 -0.36 -20.17
CA ASP A 141 1.97 -1.68 -19.97
C ASP A 141 2.48 -2.32 -18.69
N ILE A 142 3.80 -2.28 -18.45
CA ILE A 142 4.43 -2.76 -17.22
C ILE A 142 3.84 -2.03 -16.00
N ILE A 143 3.74 -0.70 -16.08
CA ILE A 143 3.14 0.13 -15.02
C ILE A 143 1.68 -0.26 -14.78
N LYS A 144 0.89 -0.44 -15.85
CA LYS A 144 -0.51 -0.84 -15.73
C LYS A 144 -0.64 -2.20 -15.05
N GLN A 145 0.11 -3.21 -15.51
CA GLN A 145 0.09 -4.55 -14.93
C GLN A 145 0.53 -4.54 -13.46
N THR A 146 1.52 -3.73 -13.11
CA THR A 146 1.96 -3.56 -11.72
C THR A 146 0.86 -3.03 -10.81
N ILE A 147 0.08 -2.06 -11.29
CA ILE A 147 -1.04 -1.49 -10.54
C ILE A 147 -2.16 -2.51 -10.38
N GLU A 148 -2.52 -3.21 -11.46
CA GLU A 148 -3.51 -4.30 -11.39
C GLU A 148 -3.08 -5.35 -10.37
N ARG A 149 -1.81 -5.77 -10.42
CA ARG A 149 -1.25 -6.75 -9.49
C ARG A 149 -1.26 -6.26 -8.05
N ALA A 150 -0.94 -4.98 -7.79
CA ALA A 150 -1.04 -4.41 -6.46
C ALA A 150 -2.49 -4.44 -5.94
N GLY A 151 -3.47 -4.13 -6.79
CA GLY A 151 -4.89 -4.23 -6.48
C GLY A 151 -5.32 -5.67 -6.17
N GLU A 152 -4.88 -6.64 -6.96
CA GLU A 152 -5.13 -8.08 -6.74
C GLU A 152 -4.58 -8.54 -5.39
N LEU A 153 -3.30 -8.26 -5.11
CA LEU A 153 -2.65 -8.66 -3.86
C LEU A 153 -3.36 -8.05 -2.64
N LEU A 154 -3.74 -6.78 -2.71
CA LEU A 154 -4.52 -6.11 -1.66
C LEU A 154 -5.91 -6.75 -1.50
N SER A 155 -6.57 -7.06 -2.61
CA SER A 155 -7.87 -7.70 -2.61
C SER A 155 -7.83 -9.08 -1.94
N GLU A 156 -6.87 -9.93 -2.33
CA GLU A 156 -6.67 -11.27 -1.80
C GLU A 156 -6.36 -11.28 -0.30
N ILE A 157 -5.52 -10.36 0.18
CA ILE A 157 -5.16 -10.33 1.60
C ILE A 157 -6.28 -9.77 2.47
N MET A 158 -7.04 -8.80 1.97
CA MET A 158 -8.20 -8.28 2.69
C MET A 158 -9.32 -9.33 2.79
N GLU A 159 -9.42 -10.25 1.81
CA GLU A 159 -10.34 -11.39 1.86
C GLU A 159 -9.92 -12.44 2.89
N LYS A 160 -8.64 -12.81 2.94
CA LYS A 160 -8.12 -13.81 3.88
C LYS A 160 -8.17 -13.37 5.35
N GLN A 161 -8.45 -12.10 5.63
CA GLN A 161 -8.68 -11.58 6.99
C GLN A 161 -10.13 -11.71 7.47
N GLU A 162 -11.06 -12.26 6.67
CA GLU A 162 -12.42 -12.63 7.12
C GLU A 162 -12.45 -14.03 7.75
N VAL A 163 -12.07 -14.14 9.04
CA VAL A 163 -12.60 -15.04 10.11
C VAL A 163 -12.05 -14.44 11.43
N GLU A 164 -12.81 -13.92 12.39
CA GLU A 164 -13.97 -14.46 13.12
C GLU A 164 -15.17 -13.49 13.19
N PRO A 165 -16.40 -14.00 13.38
CA PRO A 165 -17.51 -13.16 13.83
C PRO A 165 -17.14 -12.55 15.19
N VAL A 166 -17.23 -11.23 15.28
CA VAL A 166 -17.30 -10.57 16.59
C VAL A 166 -18.66 -10.95 17.16
N ASP A 167 -18.68 -11.67 18.29
CA ASP A 167 -19.90 -11.88 19.06
C ASP A 167 -20.62 -10.54 19.22
N GLU A 168 -21.94 -10.53 18.97
CA GLU A 168 -22.77 -9.34 19.12
C GLU A 168 -22.44 -8.62 20.43
N PRO A 169 -22.24 -7.29 20.44
CA PRO A 169 -22.04 -6.59 21.69
C PRO A 169 -23.27 -6.80 22.57
N GLU A 170 -23.06 -7.31 23.79
CA GLU A 170 -24.10 -7.36 24.81
C GLU A 170 -24.73 -5.97 24.92
N TYR A 171 -26.00 -5.87 24.53
CA TYR A 171 -26.79 -4.67 24.75
C TYR A 171 -26.83 -4.39 26.25
N TYR A 172 -26.11 -3.36 26.68
CA TYR A 172 -26.23 -2.84 28.02
C TYR A 172 -27.61 -2.20 28.15
N GLU A 173 -28.54 -2.84 28.87
CA GLU A 173 -29.79 -2.20 29.23
C GLU A 173 -29.48 -0.96 30.09
N PRO A 174 -29.99 0.23 29.74
CA PRO A 174 -29.77 1.40 30.57
C PRO A 174 -30.45 1.19 31.94
N SER A 175 -29.67 1.37 33.01
CA SER A 175 -30.20 1.37 34.37
C SER A 175 -31.34 2.39 34.48
N PRO A 176 -32.46 2.06 35.15
CA PRO A 176 -33.57 2.99 35.31
C PRO A 176 -33.08 4.28 36.00
N ILE A 177 -33.39 5.40 35.37
CA ILE A 177 -33.13 6.73 35.91
C ILE A 177 -33.94 6.85 37.21
N THR A 178 -33.27 6.85 38.35
CA THR A 178 -33.90 7.24 39.62
C THR A 178 -34.08 8.75 39.61
N ASP A 179 -35.33 9.19 39.78
CA ASP A 179 -35.73 10.59 39.89
C ASP A 179 -34.78 11.38 40.80
N VAL A 180 -34.05 12.30 40.18
CA VAL A 180 -33.28 13.30 40.92
C VAL A 180 -34.27 14.35 41.40
N ASN A 181 -34.58 14.31 42.69
CA ASN A 181 -35.35 15.32 43.39
C ASN A 181 -34.72 16.71 43.14
N LEU A 182 -35.38 17.54 42.33
CA LEU A 182 -35.05 18.95 42.20
C LEU A 182 -35.73 19.71 43.34
N PRO A 183 -35.00 20.44 44.21
CA PRO A 183 -35.62 21.27 45.23
C PRO A 183 -36.35 22.46 44.60
N SER A 184 -37.52 22.76 45.16
CA SER A 184 -38.44 23.85 44.82
C SER A 184 -37.85 25.25 44.97
#